data_AF-A0A166ZTZ1-F1
#
_entry.id   AF-A0A166ZTZ1-F1
#
_cell.length_a   1.000
_cell.length_b   1.000
_cell.length_c   1.000
_cell.angle_alpha   90.00
_cell.angle_beta   90.00
_cell.angle_gamma   90.00
#
_symmetry.space_group_name_H-M   'P 1'
#
loop_
_entity.id
_entity.type
_entity.pdbx_description
1 polymer ?
#
loop_
_entity_poly.entity_id
_entity_poly.type
_entity_poly.pdbx_seq_one_letter_code
_entity_poly.pdbx_strand_id
1 'polypeptide(L)'
;MKDTKNNITEIDKDAATQALSSIHTTQQETIEHSRPPMWLSAITGLSYGAIVAGYGLMRHENQWALMMIVGGAVFAFSVAIYLYRCHLLGIKPVILPRSNASKKLNIYSALFFAVMIVISRELTLFTELNFIPWVCGLMCGGVLVWLQRMYPTGEVINAERPNE
;
A
#
# COMPACT_ATOMS: atom_id res chain seq x y z
N MET A 1 50.21 21.85 1.77
CA MET A 1 49.02 22.28 0.98
C MET A 1 48.14 21.12 0.50
N LYS A 2 48.67 19.89 0.30
CA LYS A 2 47.82 18.72 -0.01
C LYS A 2 47.00 18.23 1.20
N ASP A 3 47.58 18.26 2.40
CA ASP A 3 46.92 17.74 3.61
C ASP A 3 45.73 18.57 4.09
N THR A 4 45.78 19.89 3.88
CA THR A 4 44.66 20.79 4.19
C THR A 4 43.45 20.52 3.29
N LYS A 5 43.67 20.12 2.03
CA LYS A 5 42.60 19.87 1.07
C LYS A 5 41.87 18.55 1.37
N ASN A 6 42.59 17.51 1.77
CA ASN A 6 42.01 16.23 2.18
C ASN A 6 41.16 16.35 3.46
N ASN A 7 41.65 17.09 4.46
CA ASN A 7 40.90 17.34 5.69
C ASN A 7 39.60 18.13 5.44
N ILE A 8 39.62 19.11 4.54
CA ILE A 8 38.39 19.86 4.17
C ILE A 8 37.40 18.94 3.45
N THR A 9 37.85 18.07 2.55
CA THR A 9 36.96 17.10 1.89
C THR A 9 36.43 16.00 2.81
N GLU A 10 37.18 15.60 3.84
CA GLU A 10 36.70 14.64 4.84
C GLU A 10 35.67 15.28 5.79
N ILE A 11 35.91 16.51 6.25
CA ILE A 11 34.95 17.27 7.08
C ILE A 11 33.66 17.59 6.30
N ASP A 12 33.76 17.90 5.00
CA ASP A 12 32.60 18.17 4.14
C ASP A 12 31.80 16.89 3.86
N LYS A 13 32.48 15.74 3.70
CA LYS A 13 31.83 14.42 3.61
C LYS A 13 31.15 14.03 4.91
N ASP A 14 31.77 14.29 6.06
CA ASP A 14 31.24 13.93 7.37
C ASP A 14 30.04 14.84 7.75
N ALA A 15 30.10 16.12 7.39
CA ALA A 15 28.95 17.03 7.48
C ALA A 15 27.83 16.61 6.50
N ALA A 16 28.17 16.15 5.30
CA ALA A 16 27.20 15.65 4.33
C ALA A 16 26.55 14.33 4.78
N THR A 17 27.28 13.40 5.38
CA THR A 17 26.70 12.15 5.95
C THR A 17 25.88 12.43 7.20
N GLN A 18 26.25 13.42 8.01
CA GLN A 18 25.45 13.85 9.16
C GLN A 18 24.18 14.60 8.74
N ALA A 19 24.24 15.41 7.69
CA ALA A 19 23.06 16.00 7.05
C ALA A 19 22.17 14.93 6.40
N LEU A 20 22.77 13.93 5.74
CA LEU A 20 22.03 12.83 5.13
C LEU A 20 21.35 11.95 6.19
N SER A 21 22.01 11.67 7.31
CA SER A 21 21.45 10.87 8.40
C SER A 21 20.35 11.61 9.18
N SER A 22 20.48 12.93 9.38
CA SER A 22 19.41 13.75 9.95
C SER A 22 18.20 13.89 9.01
N ILE A 23 18.41 13.97 7.69
CA ILE A 23 17.33 13.91 6.70
C ILE A 23 16.66 12.53 6.72
N HIS A 24 17.44 11.45 6.77
CA HIS A 24 16.92 10.08 6.79
C HIS A 24 16.08 9.80 8.04
N THR A 25 16.54 10.22 9.21
CA THR A 25 15.79 10.10 10.48
C THR A 25 14.50 10.91 10.46
N THR A 26 14.54 12.16 9.97
CA THR A 26 13.34 13.00 9.84
C THR A 26 12.31 12.42 8.85
N GLN A 27 12.78 11.86 7.73
CA GLN A 27 11.90 11.16 6.78
C GLN A 27 11.31 9.89 7.38
N GLN A 28 12.08 9.15 8.16
CA GLN A 28 11.65 7.92 8.80
C GLN A 28 10.58 8.18 9.88
N GLU A 29 10.74 9.24 10.70
CA GLU A 29 9.72 9.69 11.65
C GLU A 29 8.44 10.16 10.94
N THR A 30 8.59 10.87 9.82
CA THR A 30 7.46 11.30 8.99
C THR A 30 6.72 10.11 8.36
N ILE A 31 7.44 9.08 7.93
CA ILE A 31 6.86 7.83 7.38
C ILE A 31 6.15 7.03 8.47
N GLU A 32 6.72 6.93 9.67
CA GLU A 32 6.06 6.27 10.80
C GLU A 32 4.78 6.99 11.21
N HIS A 33 4.77 8.32 11.19
CA HIS A 33 3.57 9.10 11.47
C HIS A 33 2.54 9.08 10.31
N SER A 34 3.02 8.87 9.09
CA SER A 34 2.18 8.69 7.90
C SER A 34 1.52 7.30 7.79
N ARG A 35 1.88 6.33 8.65
CA ARG A 35 1.25 5.01 8.63
C ARG A 35 -0.26 5.15 8.88
N PRO A 36 -1.12 4.56 8.02
CA PRO A 36 -2.55 4.52 8.31
C PRO A 36 -2.77 3.79 9.65
N PRO A 37 -3.65 4.32 10.52
CA PRO A 37 -3.92 3.68 11.80
C PRO A 37 -4.53 2.31 11.54
N MET A 38 -4.21 1.36 12.43
CA MET A 38 -4.53 -0.06 12.22
C MET A 38 -6.01 -0.30 11.91
N TRP A 39 -6.91 0.49 12.52
CA TRP A 39 -8.35 0.40 12.29
C TRP A 39 -8.73 0.83 10.86
N LEU A 40 -8.11 1.87 10.31
CA LEU A 40 -8.42 2.35 8.96
C LEU A 40 -7.95 1.34 7.92
N SER A 41 -6.76 0.76 8.11
CA SER A 41 -6.29 -0.34 7.26
C SER A 41 -7.22 -1.53 7.33
N ALA A 42 -7.63 -1.96 8.54
CA ALA A 42 -8.57 -3.06 8.70
C ALA A 42 -9.90 -2.81 7.95
N ILE A 43 -10.47 -1.61 8.06
CA ILE A 43 -11.71 -1.25 7.34
C ILE A 43 -11.49 -1.25 5.83
N THR A 44 -10.39 -0.70 5.32
CA THR A 44 -10.09 -0.74 3.87
C THR A 44 -9.88 -2.17 3.36
N GLY A 45 -9.23 -3.04 4.14
CA GLY A 45 -9.04 -4.43 3.77
C GLY A 45 -10.35 -5.22 3.76
N LEU A 46 -11.16 -5.08 4.81
CA LEU A 46 -12.47 -5.73 4.91
C LEU A 46 -13.42 -5.26 3.82
N SER A 47 -13.46 -3.96 3.53
CA SER A 47 -14.29 -3.41 2.45
C SER A 47 -13.83 -3.90 1.08
N TYR A 48 -12.52 -3.97 0.82
CA TYR A 48 -12.00 -4.55 -0.41
C TYR A 48 -12.32 -6.04 -0.54
N GLY A 49 -12.20 -6.80 0.55
CA GLY A 49 -12.60 -8.21 0.59
C GLY A 49 -14.10 -8.40 0.32
N ALA A 50 -14.95 -7.52 0.84
CA ALA A 50 -16.38 -7.52 0.56
C ALA A 50 -16.72 -7.21 -0.90
N ILE A 51 -15.95 -6.34 -1.56
CA ILE A 51 -16.10 -6.07 -3.01
C ILE A 51 -15.78 -7.35 -3.81
N VAL A 52 -14.64 -7.99 -3.54
CA VAL A 52 -14.23 -9.22 -4.24
C VAL A 52 -15.21 -10.36 -4.00
N ALA A 53 -15.64 -10.57 -2.75
CA ALA A 53 -16.62 -11.59 -2.40
C ALA A 53 -17.99 -11.31 -3.04
N GLY A 54 -18.45 -10.05 -3.00
CA GLY A 54 -19.72 -9.64 -3.61
C GLY A 54 -19.72 -9.83 -5.12
N TYR A 55 -18.62 -9.51 -5.79
CA TYR A 55 -18.46 -9.76 -7.21
C TYR A 55 -18.44 -11.26 -7.56
N GLY A 56 -17.75 -12.08 -6.75
CA GLY A 56 -17.72 -13.54 -6.96
C GLY A 56 -19.08 -14.22 -6.77
N LEU A 57 -19.94 -13.67 -5.89
CA LEU A 57 -21.27 -14.21 -5.57
C LEU A 57 -22.39 -13.65 -6.46
N MET A 58 -22.10 -12.69 -7.34
CA MET A 58 -23.04 -12.18 -8.34
C MET A 58 -23.34 -13.26 -9.40
N ARG A 59 -24.31 -14.14 -9.11
CA ARG A 59 -24.86 -15.10 -10.07
C ARG A 59 -26.19 -14.61 -10.64
N HIS A 60 -27.19 -14.36 -9.80
CA HIS A 60 -28.54 -13.95 -10.26
C HIS A 60 -29.31 -13.03 -9.29
N GLU A 61 -28.76 -12.72 -8.11
CA GLU A 61 -29.44 -11.96 -7.06
C GLU A 61 -28.83 -10.57 -6.83
N ASN A 62 -29.69 -9.57 -6.66
CA ASN A 62 -29.31 -8.18 -6.44
C ASN A 62 -28.67 -7.94 -5.05
N GLN A 63 -28.84 -8.85 -4.10
CA GLN A 63 -28.36 -8.66 -2.72
C GLN A 63 -26.83 -8.67 -2.64
N TRP A 64 -26.16 -9.53 -3.41
CA TRP A 64 -24.69 -9.57 -3.48
C TRP A 64 -24.11 -8.36 -4.21
N ALA A 65 -24.86 -7.80 -5.15
CA ALA A 65 -24.52 -6.54 -5.80
C ALA A 65 -24.53 -5.37 -4.82
N LEU A 66 -25.50 -5.35 -3.89
CA LEU A 66 -25.57 -4.35 -2.84
C LEU A 66 -24.34 -4.44 -1.92
N MET A 67 -23.90 -5.64 -1.55
CA MET A 67 -22.67 -5.83 -0.77
C MET A 67 -21.44 -5.23 -1.47
N MET A 68 -21.32 -5.42 -2.79
CA MET A 68 -20.25 -4.82 -3.58
C MET A 68 -20.33 -3.28 -3.59
N ILE A 69 -21.53 -2.70 -3.76
CA ILE A 69 -21.72 -1.24 -3.78
C ILE A 69 -21.41 -0.62 -2.41
N VAL A 70 -21.93 -1.21 -1.33
CA VAL A 70 -21.67 -0.73 0.03
C VAL A 70 -20.19 -0.88 0.38
N GLY A 71 -19.58 -2.02 0.03
CA GLY A 71 -18.14 -2.23 0.17
C GLY A 71 -17.32 -1.18 -0.59
N GLY A 72 -17.70 -0.88 -1.83
CA GLY A 72 -17.09 0.17 -2.66
C GLY A 72 -17.21 1.56 -2.04
N ALA A 73 -18.38 1.92 -1.51
CA ALA A 73 -18.60 3.20 -0.85
C ALA A 73 -17.75 3.34 0.42
N VAL A 74 -17.70 2.30 1.27
CA VAL A 74 -16.88 2.28 2.48
C VAL A 74 -15.39 2.33 2.15
N PHE A 75 -14.97 1.63 1.09
CA PHE A 75 -13.59 1.67 0.61
C PHE A 75 -13.21 3.08 0.15
N ALA A 76 -14.03 3.71 -0.69
CA ALA A 76 -13.81 5.07 -1.17
C ALA A 76 -13.76 6.09 -0.02
N PHE A 77 -14.67 5.98 0.95
CA PHE A 77 -14.69 6.84 2.13
C PHE A 77 -13.44 6.66 3.00
N SER A 78 -12.98 5.42 3.17
CA SER A 78 -11.77 5.11 3.93
C SER A 78 -10.51 5.64 3.23
N VAL A 79 -10.44 5.55 1.91
CA VAL A 79 -9.37 6.15 1.10
C VAL A 79 -9.42 7.69 1.20
N ALA A 80 -10.61 8.29 1.16
CA ALA A 80 -10.76 9.74 1.34
C ALA A 80 -10.27 10.22 2.71
N ILE A 81 -10.62 9.49 3.78
CA ILE A 81 -10.09 9.75 5.14
C ILE A 81 -8.57 9.63 5.15
N TYR A 82 -8.01 8.59 4.50
CA TYR A 82 -6.58 8.41 4.42
C TYR A 82 -5.89 9.60 3.73
N LEU A 83 -6.38 10.02 2.56
CA LEU A 83 -5.87 11.18 1.82
C LEU A 83 -6.00 12.47 2.62
N TYR A 84 -7.11 12.66 3.32
CA TYR A 84 -7.33 13.81 4.19
C TYR A 84 -6.32 13.85 5.35
N ARG A 85 -5.99 12.70 5.95
CA ARG A 85 -4.94 12.62 6.98
C ARG A 85 -3.57 12.94 6.42
N CYS A 86 -3.22 12.44 5.22
CA CYS A 86 -1.98 12.81 4.55
C CYS A 86 -1.91 14.33 4.29
N HIS A 87 -3.02 14.93 3.85
CA HIS A 87 -3.11 16.37 3.65
C HIS A 87 -2.92 17.16 4.95
N LEU A 88 -3.54 16.73 6.05
CA LEU A 88 -3.36 17.35 7.37
C LEU A 88 -1.91 17.30 7.87
N LEU A 89 -1.19 16.23 7.54
CA LEU A 89 0.22 16.04 7.89
C LEU A 89 1.17 16.80 6.95
N GLY A 90 0.65 17.50 5.93
CA GLY A 90 1.47 18.20 4.93
C GLY A 90 2.23 17.25 3.98
N ILE A 91 1.98 15.95 4.08
CA ILE A 91 2.60 14.92 3.24
C ILE A 91 1.76 14.81 1.97
N LYS A 92 2.33 15.16 0.81
CA LYS A 92 1.66 14.90 -0.47
C LYS A 92 1.68 13.38 -0.71
N PRO A 93 0.52 12.70 -0.69
CA PRO A 93 0.49 11.27 -1.02
C PRO A 93 0.90 11.12 -2.48
N VAL A 94 2.04 10.47 -2.70
CA VAL A 94 2.54 10.18 -4.04
C VAL A 94 1.77 8.96 -4.54
N ILE A 95 0.63 9.20 -5.19
CA ILE A 95 -0.25 8.15 -5.74
C ILE A 95 0.49 7.34 -6.84
N LEU A 96 1.48 7.95 -7.49
CA LEU A 96 2.26 7.33 -8.57
C LEU A 96 3.69 7.02 -8.10
N PRO A 97 4.07 5.74 -7.93
CA PRO A 97 5.37 5.38 -7.39
C PRO A 97 6.52 5.92 -8.24
N ARG A 98 7.39 6.74 -7.61
CA ARG A 98 8.53 7.39 -8.30
C ARG A 98 9.69 6.42 -8.52
N SER A 99 9.87 5.44 -7.63
CA SER A 99 10.92 4.42 -7.68
C SER A 99 10.58 3.23 -8.59
N ASN A 100 11.57 2.71 -9.33
CA ASN A 100 11.43 1.54 -10.19
C ASN A 100 11.06 0.26 -9.43
N ALA A 101 11.52 0.13 -8.18
CA ALA A 101 11.18 -1.01 -7.34
C ALA A 101 9.71 -0.95 -6.86
N SER A 102 9.22 0.24 -6.53
CA SER A 102 7.80 0.48 -6.24
C SER A 102 6.88 0.25 -7.43
N LYS A 103 7.30 0.62 -8.65
CA LYS A 103 6.55 0.31 -9.88
C LYS A 103 6.37 -1.20 -10.05
N LYS A 104 7.43 -1.98 -9.86
CA LYS A 104 7.36 -3.45 -9.92
C LYS A 104 6.39 -4.01 -8.88
N LEU A 105 6.50 -3.58 -7.62
CA LEU A 105 5.61 -4.02 -6.55
C LEU A 105 4.14 -3.68 -6.83
N ASN A 106 3.87 -2.49 -7.34
CA ASN A 106 2.50 -2.09 -7.71
C ASN A 106 1.96 -2.95 -8.87
N ILE A 107 2.79 -3.24 -9.88
CA ILE A 107 2.40 -4.14 -10.98
C ILE A 107 2.13 -5.56 -10.49
N TYR A 108 2.99 -6.12 -9.63
CA TYR A 108 2.80 -7.46 -9.08
C TYR A 108 1.56 -7.56 -8.19
N SER A 109 1.30 -6.55 -7.35
CA SER A 109 0.09 -6.51 -6.52
C SER A 109 -1.17 -6.33 -7.35
N ALA A 110 -1.17 -5.45 -8.35
CA ALA A 110 -2.28 -5.30 -9.29
C ALA A 110 -2.59 -6.61 -10.04
N LEU A 111 -1.54 -7.31 -10.51
CA LEU A 111 -1.68 -8.62 -11.15
C LEU A 111 -2.27 -9.65 -10.19
N PHE A 112 -1.78 -9.70 -8.95
CA PHE A 112 -2.31 -10.60 -7.91
C PHE A 112 -3.80 -10.35 -7.65
N PHE A 113 -4.20 -9.09 -7.48
CA PHE A 113 -5.61 -8.73 -7.27
C PHE A 113 -6.48 -9.07 -8.49
N ALA A 114 -6.01 -8.78 -9.71
CA ALA A 114 -6.73 -9.12 -10.93
C ALA A 114 -6.97 -10.63 -11.07
N VAL A 115 -5.92 -11.43 -10.86
CA VAL A 115 -6.00 -12.90 -10.89
C VAL A 115 -6.97 -13.41 -9.82
N MET A 116 -6.91 -12.87 -8.60
CA MET A 116 -7.81 -13.28 -7.51
C MET A 116 -9.28 -12.97 -7.81
N ILE A 117 -9.58 -11.83 -8.43
CA ILE A 117 -10.96 -11.48 -8.84
C ILE A 117 -11.49 -12.48 -9.88
N VAL A 118 -10.67 -12.83 -10.87
CA VAL A 118 -11.04 -13.81 -11.90
C VAL A 118 -11.25 -15.19 -11.27
N ILE A 119 -10.29 -15.68 -10.48
CA ILE A 119 -10.38 -16.97 -9.78
C ILE A 119 -11.62 -17.01 -8.89
N SER A 120 -11.89 -15.94 -8.13
CA SER A 120 -13.06 -15.86 -7.26
C SER A 120 -14.38 -16.03 -8.02
N ARG A 121 -14.46 -15.56 -9.26
CA ARG A 121 -15.66 -15.70 -10.10
C ARG A 121 -15.72 -17.07 -10.76
N GLU A 122 -14.64 -17.48 -11.42
CA GLU A 122 -14.58 -18.74 -12.17
C GLU A 122 -14.77 -19.95 -11.25
N LEU A 123 -14.05 -20.04 -10.13
CA LEU A 123 -14.24 -21.16 -9.19
C LEU A 123 -15.66 -21.21 -8.61
N THR A 124 -16.28 -20.05 -8.38
CA THR A 124 -17.66 -20.02 -7.86
C THR A 124 -18.65 -20.52 -8.91
N LEU A 125 -18.38 -20.25 -10.19
CA LEU A 125 -19.16 -20.76 -11.31
C LEU A 125 -18.99 -22.28 -11.50
N PHE A 126 -17.77 -22.81 -11.34
CA PHE A 126 -17.49 -24.24 -11.53
C PHE A 126 -17.89 -25.12 -10.35
N THR A 127 -17.71 -24.64 -9.12
CA THR A 127 -17.84 -25.49 -7.93
C THR A 127 -19.18 -25.32 -7.21
N GLU A 128 -19.93 -24.25 -7.50
CA GLU A 128 -21.13 -23.82 -6.77
C GLU A 128 -20.96 -23.63 -5.25
N LEU A 129 -19.74 -23.72 -4.74
CA LEU A 129 -19.43 -23.48 -3.33
C LEU A 129 -19.38 -21.98 -3.05
N ASN A 130 -20.39 -21.51 -2.30
CA ASN A 130 -20.51 -20.12 -1.87
C ASN A 130 -19.40 -19.65 -0.91
N PHE A 131 -18.57 -20.54 -0.36
CA PHE A 131 -17.48 -20.18 0.55
C PHE A 131 -16.22 -19.64 -0.18
N ILE A 132 -16.04 -19.97 -1.46
CA ILE A 132 -14.82 -19.63 -2.21
C ILE A 132 -14.61 -18.10 -2.33
N PRO A 133 -15.62 -17.29 -2.67
CA PRO A 133 -15.48 -15.83 -2.75
C PRO A 133 -15.09 -15.19 -1.42
N TRP A 134 -15.54 -15.76 -0.29
CA TRP A 134 -15.19 -15.25 1.03
C TRP A 134 -13.70 -15.47 1.34
N VAL A 135 -13.16 -16.65 0.99
CA VAL A 135 -11.72 -16.94 1.16
C VAL A 135 -10.88 -16.03 0.27
N CYS A 136 -11.24 -15.89 -1.01
CA CYS A 136 -10.56 -15.00 -1.94
C CYS A 136 -10.63 -13.53 -1.48
N GLY A 137 -11.78 -13.08 -1.00
CA GLY A 137 -11.99 -11.75 -0.44
C GLY A 137 -11.14 -11.50 0.81
N LEU A 138 -11.10 -12.45 1.74
CA LEU A 138 -10.25 -12.34 2.95
C LEU A 138 -8.76 -12.32 2.61
N MET A 139 -8.31 -13.14 1.65
CA MET A 139 -6.93 -13.10 1.18
C MET A 139 -6.59 -11.75 0.55
N CYS A 140 -7.46 -11.22 -0.31
CA CYS A 140 -7.27 -9.90 -0.93
C CYS A 140 -7.25 -8.79 0.13
N GLY A 141 -8.19 -8.80 1.08
CA GLY A 141 -8.23 -7.83 2.17
C GLY A 141 -6.98 -7.89 3.05
N GLY A 142 -6.52 -9.09 3.39
CA GLY A 142 -5.30 -9.30 4.17
C GLY A 142 -4.05 -8.81 3.46
N VAL A 143 -3.89 -9.11 2.17
CA VAL A 143 -2.77 -8.63 1.35
C VAL A 143 -2.81 -7.11 1.22
N LEU A 144 -3.99 -6.50 1.07
CA LEU A 144 -4.15 -5.05 1.01
C LEU A 144 -3.72 -4.38 2.33
N VAL A 145 -4.12 -4.92 3.48
CA VAL A 145 -3.70 -4.43 4.80
C VAL A 145 -2.19 -4.57 4.99
N TRP A 146 -1.64 -5.71 4.58
CA TRP A 146 -0.20 -5.96 4.63
C TRP A 146 0.58 -4.96 3.76
N LEU A 147 0.11 -4.71 2.52
CA LEU A 147 0.70 -3.73 1.61
C LEU A 147 0.65 -2.31 2.18
N GLN A 148 -0.48 -1.89 2.75
CA GLN A 148 -0.61 -0.57 3.38
C GLN A 148 0.30 -0.38 4.60
N ARG A 149 0.58 -1.46 5.33
CA ARG A 149 1.43 -1.40 6.52
C ARG A 149 2.92 -1.41 6.18
N MET A 150 3.29 -2.22 5.19
CA MET A 150 4.69 -2.33 4.74
C MET A 150 5.10 -1.15 3.84
N TYR A 151 4.18 -0.64 3.03
CA TYR A 151 4.42 0.43 2.06
C TYR A 151 3.34 1.53 2.14
N PRO A 152 3.26 2.26 3.27
CA PRO A 152 2.21 3.26 3.49
C PRO A 152 2.24 4.39 2.46
N THR A 153 3.41 4.75 1.92
CA THR A 153 3.57 5.81 0.90
C THR A 153 3.66 5.28 -0.53
N GLY A 154 3.55 3.95 -0.73
CA GLY A 154 3.81 3.32 -2.03
C GLY A 154 5.30 3.30 -2.43
N GLU A 155 6.18 3.88 -1.62
CA GLU A 155 7.62 3.83 -1.81
C GLU A 155 8.23 2.67 -1.03
N VAL A 156 8.99 1.82 -1.72
CA VAL A 156 9.87 0.89 -1.04
C VAL A 156 10.98 1.72 -0.42
N ILE A 157 11.16 1.63 0.90
CA ILE A 157 12.29 2.23 1.58
C ILE A 157 13.50 1.37 1.23
N ASN A 158 14.00 1.54 0.01
CA ASN A 158 15.35 1.13 -0.30
C ASN A 158 16.22 2.11 0.47
N ALA A 159 16.64 1.74 1.68
CA ALA A 159 17.91 2.21 2.18
C ALA A 159 18.89 1.96 1.04
N GLU A 160 19.34 3.03 0.39
CA GLU A 160 20.42 2.95 -0.59
C GLU A 160 21.53 2.18 0.12
N ARG A 161 21.74 0.92 -0.30
CA ARG A 161 22.97 0.24 0.07
C ARG A 161 24.07 1.17 -0.43
N PRO A 162 24.95 1.69 0.46
CA PRO A 162 26.12 2.38 -0.03
C PRO A 162 26.84 1.33 -0.87
N ASN A 163 26.93 1.60 -2.16
CA ASN A 163 27.58 0.72 -3.09
C ASN A 163 29.01 0.49 -2.58
N GLU A 164 29.38 -0.79 -2.48
CA GLU A 164 30.75 -1.24 -2.26
C GLU A 164 31.73 -0.57 -3.25
#